data_AF-A0AAI8CFN0-F1
#
_entry.id   AF-A0AAI8CFN0-F1
#
_cell.length_a   1.000
_cell.length_b   1.000
_cell.length_c   1.000
_cell.angle_alpha   90.00
_cell.angle_beta   90.00
_cell.angle_gamma   90.00
#
_symmetry.space_group_name_H-M   'P 1'
#
loop_
_entity.id
_entity.type
_entity.pdbx_description
1 polymer ?
#
loop_
_entity_poly.entity_id
_entity_poly.type
_entity_poly.pdbx_seq_one_letter_code
_entity_poly.pdbx_strand_id
1 'polypeptide(L)'
;MIFQVQDNTIIAYGVIYDGNGMEFVSLFSQLEGKYSQITVKMHSYGGSVFDGNLIYNTIQNSKKDIDFIIIGIAASMAAIISQSRKDKKPKMVRNGFMMIHAPSGSTYGGALDHENNAKLLRSIENTLVQTLSSSLSKPKAYVAKWMVGDNWFDAEEALKEGLISEIIDAESETLTASLNPKELGAEGMYYQFTALVNPENSKINLDTDMKKPLIEALGLQGVTAESSDTAIIDAVRKHYEGKTSKLETDLAEAKKKQKEAEDKLGEQGKAAITAVLEQAKKDGKITAEQTATYEAIGTTSGIEALNTVLAAIPARRPITSQISNAGGNAGNAPVGRETWDWDKWQKEDPKGFEALSKENPEAWTALYDQKYKK
;
A
#
# COMPACT_ATOMS: atom_id res chain seq x y z
N MET A 1 1.80 12.17 29.33
CA MET A 1 1.47 13.58 29.59
C MET A 1 1.89 14.35 28.37
N ILE A 2 1.10 15.34 27.98
CA ILE A 2 1.40 16.21 26.85
C ILE A 2 1.87 17.53 27.44
N PHE A 3 3.06 17.98 27.04
CA PHE A 3 3.58 19.28 27.41
C PHE A 3 3.53 20.23 26.23
N GLN A 4 3.10 21.46 26.51
CA GLN A 4 3.26 22.59 25.59
C GLN A 4 4.04 23.68 26.30
N VAL A 5 4.90 24.37 25.55
CA VAL A 5 5.70 25.47 26.08
C VAL A 5 5.37 26.71 25.29
N GLN A 6 4.93 27.76 25.99
CA GLN A 6 4.71 29.09 25.44
C GLN A 6 5.41 30.11 26.35
N ASP A 7 6.37 30.83 25.79
CA ASP A 7 7.21 31.79 26.52
C ASP A 7 7.82 31.19 27.80
N ASN A 8 7.39 31.62 28.98
CA ASN A 8 7.82 31.14 30.28
C ASN A 8 6.86 30.13 30.92
N THR A 9 5.90 29.62 30.16
CA THR A 9 4.82 28.75 30.64
C THR A 9 4.97 27.34 30.10
N ILE A 10 4.90 26.34 30.99
CA ILE A 10 4.69 24.93 30.65
C ILE A 10 3.24 24.59 30.95
N ILE A 11 2.55 24.01 29.98
CA ILE A 11 1.18 23.54 30.12
C ILE A 11 1.20 22.02 30.02
N ALA A 12 0.70 21.37 31.07
CA ALA A 12 0.77 19.93 31.27
C ALA A 12 -0.63 19.30 31.28
N TYR A 13 -0.92 18.46 30.29
CA TYR A 13 -2.21 17.80 30.10
C TYR A 13 -2.14 16.27 30.16
N GLY A 14 -3.17 15.66 30.75
CA GLY A 14 -3.41 14.21 30.68
C GLY A 14 -2.69 13.39 31.74
N VAL A 15 -2.50 12.10 31.48
CA VAL A 15 -1.94 11.13 32.43
C VAL A 15 -0.41 11.17 32.43
N ILE A 16 0.22 11.02 33.59
CA ILE A 16 1.67 10.88 33.76
C ILE A 16 2.06 9.44 33.41
N TYR A 17 2.83 9.27 32.33
CA TYR A 17 3.39 7.99 31.90
C TYR A 17 4.90 7.97 32.09
N ASP A 18 5.47 6.78 31.94
CA ASP A 18 6.91 6.58 31.99
C ASP A 18 7.61 7.41 30.91
N GLY A 19 8.66 8.14 31.32
CA GLY A 19 9.43 9.04 30.47
C GLY A 19 8.99 10.50 30.53
N ASN A 20 7.77 10.80 30.98
CA ASN A 20 7.31 12.19 31.08
C ASN A 20 8.10 13.00 32.12
N GLY A 21 8.67 12.35 33.15
CA GLY A 21 9.54 13.05 34.09
C GLY A 21 10.79 13.59 33.40
N MET A 22 11.41 12.81 32.51
CA MET A 22 12.60 13.21 31.76
C MET A 22 12.29 14.31 30.74
N GLU A 23 11.16 14.20 30.06
CA GLU A 23 10.67 15.22 29.13
C GLU A 23 10.45 16.56 29.86
N PHE A 24 9.76 16.53 31.01
CA PHE A 24 9.54 17.71 31.84
C PHE A 24 10.85 18.34 32.28
N VAL A 25 11.83 17.55 32.76
CA VAL A 25 13.16 18.05 33.15
C VAL A 25 13.80 18.81 32.00
N SER A 26 13.81 18.24 30.80
CA SER A 26 14.40 18.87 29.61
C SER A 26 13.74 20.20 29.27
N LEU A 27 12.41 20.25 29.22
CA LEU A 27 11.66 21.48 28.93
C LEU A 27 11.84 22.54 30.02
N PHE A 28 11.77 22.11 31.28
CA PHE A 28 11.87 22.99 32.44
C PHE A 28 13.28 23.61 32.55
N SER A 29 14.35 22.83 32.36
CA SER A 29 15.72 23.37 32.36
C SER A 29 15.96 24.40 31.26
N GLN A 30 15.33 24.26 30.09
CA GLN A 30 15.40 25.27 29.03
C GLN A 30 14.74 26.59 29.46
N LEU A 31 13.61 26.52 30.18
CA LEU A 31 12.96 27.71 30.72
C LEU A 31 13.77 28.33 31.86
N GLU A 32 14.34 27.53 32.76
CA GLU A 32 15.21 28.03 33.83
C GLU A 32 16.42 28.80 33.31
N GLY A 33 16.96 28.39 32.16
CA GLY A 33 18.06 29.10 31.49
C GLY A 33 17.65 30.47 30.94
N LYS A 34 16.36 30.70 30.67
CA LYS A 34 15.87 31.89 29.96
C LYS A 34 15.08 32.86 30.84
N TYR A 35 14.33 32.35 31.81
CA TYR A 35 13.38 33.13 32.58
C TYR A 35 13.69 33.13 34.08
N SER A 36 13.37 34.23 34.75
CA SER A 36 13.42 34.35 36.21
C SER A 36 12.16 33.81 36.89
N GLN A 37 11.04 33.85 36.16
CA GLN A 37 9.73 33.37 36.59
C GLN A 37 9.19 32.38 35.57
N ILE A 38 8.68 31.24 36.03
CA ILE A 38 8.13 30.16 35.20
C ILE A 38 6.71 29.86 35.68
N THR A 39 5.78 29.67 34.75
CA THR A 39 4.42 29.24 35.07
C THR A 39 4.23 27.77 34.68
N VAL A 40 3.64 26.98 35.55
CA VAL A 40 3.22 25.61 35.28
C VAL A 40 1.69 25.54 35.38
N LYS A 41 1.04 25.34 34.24
CA LYS A 41 -0.42 25.13 34.17
C LYS A 41 -0.69 23.63 34.06
N MET A 42 -1.63 23.11 34.85
CA MET A 42 -1.87 21.67 34.93
C MET A 42 -3.36 21.30 34.83
N HIS A 43 -3.63 20.30 34.00
CA HIS A 43 -4.87 19.53 33.97
C HIS A 43 -4.52 18.04 33.84
N SER A 44 -4.50 17.33 34.96
CA SER A 44 -4.02 15.94 35.01
C SER A 44 -4.74 15.09 36.04
N TYR A 45 -5.05 13.86 35.63
CA TYR A 45 -5.62 12.81 36.49
C TYR A 45 -4.55 12.08 37.34
N GLY A 46 -3.27 12.45 37.22
CA GLY A 46 -2.15 11.74 37.86
C GLY A 46 -1.57 10.65 36.95
N GLY A 47 -0.95 9.62 37.55
CA GLY A 47 -0.29 8.53 36.82
C GLY A 47 0.93 7.98 37.54
N SER A 48 2.01 7.69 36.81
CA SER A 48 3.26 7.13 37.34
C SER A 48 3.81 7.97 38.50
N VAL A 49 3.93 7.34 39.67
CA VAL A 49 4.48 7.97 40.87
C VAL A 49 5.96 8.31 40.68
N PHE A 50 6.71 7.47 39.98
CA PHE A 50 8.16 7.65 39.82
C PHE A 50 8.48 8.83 38.89
N ASP A 51 7.83 8.92 37.74
CA ASP A 51 7.93 10.09 36.86
C ASP A 51 7.37 11.35 37.54
N GLY A 52 6.26 11.22 38.27
CA GLY A 52 5.71 12.33 39.04
C GLY A 52 6.67 12.86 40.11
N ASN A 53 7.42 11.98 40.80
CA ASN A 53 8.45 12.38 41.75
C ASN A 53 9.60 13.13 41.06
N LEU A 54 9.98 12.74 39.84
CA LEU A 54 11.00 13.46 39.09
C LEU A 54 10.53 14.89 38.74
N ILE A 55 9.28 15.04 38.29
CA ILE A 55 8.66 16.36 38.04
C ILE A 55 8.63 17.19 39.33
N TYR A 56 8.12 16.61 40.42
CA TYR A 56 8.05 17.26 41.73
C TYR A 56 9.42 17.77 42.18
N ASN A 57 10.45 16.90 42.12
CA ASN A 57 11.80 17.23 42.57
C ASN A 57 12.45 18.31 41.70
N THR A 58 12.17 18.31 40.40
CA THR A 58 12.67 19.32 39.45
C THR A 58 12.16 20.70 39.82
N ILE A 59 10.85 20.82 40.05
CA ILE A 59 10.21 22.09 40.46
C ILE A 59 10.70 22.54 41.83
N GLN A 60 10.82 21.60 42.79
CA GLN A 60 11.26 21.91 44.15
C GLN A 60 12.73 22.37 44.20
N ASN A 61 13.60 21.80 43.37
CA ASN A 61 15.03 22.13 43.33
C ASN A 61 15.31 23.48 42.66
N SER A 62 14.38 23.98 41.84
CA SER A 62 14.54 25.23 41.12
C SER A 62 14.61 26.45 42.05
N LYS A 63 15.53 27.37 41.73
CA LYS A 63 15.65 28.67 42.41
C LYS A 63 14.81 29.78 41.76
N LYS A 64 14.10 29.46 40.67
CA LYS A 64 13.24 30.41 39.97
C LYS A 64 11.95 30.65 40.74
N ASP A 65 11.28 31.76 40.45
CA ASP A 65 9.91 31.96 40.90
C ASP A 65 8.99 31.07 40.05
N ILE A 66 8.18 30.23 40.70
CA ILE A 66 7.33 29.26 40.00
C ILE A 66 5.89 29.47 40.41
N ASP A 67 5.07 29.86 39.45
CA ASP A 67 3.62 29.90 39.57
C ASP A 67 3.03 28.57 39.12
N PHE A 68 2.20 27.96 39.96
CA PHE A 68 1.51 26.72 39.62
C PHE A 68 0.01 26.99 39.56
N ILE A 69 -0.64 26.63 38.45
CA ILE A 69 -2.06 26.91 38.21
C ILE A 69 -2.77 25.63 37.79
N ILE A 70 -3.79 25.24 38.55
CA ILE A 70 -4.66 24.12 38.23
C ILE A 70 -5.80 24.68 37.38
N ILE A 71 -5.77 24.35 36.08
CA ILE A 71 -6.71 24.86 35.07
C ILE A 71 -7.87 23.90 34.79
N GLY A 72 -8.11 22.95 35.69
CA GLY A 72 -9.29 22.08 35.66
C GLY A 72 -9.22 20.96 36.68
N ILE A 73 -8.19 20.11 36.64
CA ILE A 73 -8.02 19.04 37.63
C ILE A 73 -6.55 18.80 37.98
N ALA A 74 -6.28 18.54 39.26
CA ALA A 74 -5.04 17.92 39.72
C ALA A 74 -5.39 16.74 40.64
N ALA A 75 -5.41 15.53 40.08
CA ALA A 75 -5.74 14.31 40.84
C ALA A 75 -4.53 13.39 41.04
N SER A 76 -4.55 12.63 42.14
CA SER A 76 -3.51 11.67 42.50
C SER A 76 -2.11 12.32 42.47
N MET A 77 -1.17 11.78 41.69
CA MET A 77 0.20 12.30 41.64
C MET A 77 0.28 13.75 41.13
N ALA A 78 -0.68 14.23 40.34
CA ALA A 78 -0.75 15.63 39.93
C ALA A 78 -1.04 16.57 41.12
N ALA A 79 -1.92 16.15 42.04
CA ALA A 79 -2.16 16.88 43.29
C ALA A 79 -0.86 17.01 44.09
N ILE A 80 -0.08 15.93 44.20
CA ILE A 80 1.21 15.94 44.91
C ILE A 80 2.22 16.87 44.22
N ILE A 81 2.35 16.82 42.89
CA ILE A 81 3.24 17.70 42.11
C ILE A 81 2.90 19.17 42.34
N SER A 82 1.61 19.53 42.38
CA SER A 82 1.16 20.90 42.63
C SER A 82 1.64 21.45 43.99
N GLN A 83 1.98 20.57 44.93
CA GLN A 83 2.46 20.91 46.28
C GLN A 83 4.00 20.98 46.39
N SER A 84 4.72 20.95 45.27
CA SER A 84 6.20 20.97 45.21
C SER A 84 6.84 22.24 45.75
N ARG A 85 6.13 23.38 45.65
CA ARG A 85 6.53 24.67 46.22
C ARG A 85 5.86 24.87 47.58
N LYS A 86 6.66 24.86 48.65
CA LYS A 86 6.16 25.10 50.02
C LYS A 86 5.91 26.58 50.29
N ASP A 87 6.68 27.43 49.63
CA ASP A 87 6.67 28.89 49.72
C ASP A 87 5.53 29.52 48.89
N LYS A 88 5.03 28.81 47.88
CA LYS A 88 4.05 29.34 46.92
C LYS A 88 3.04 28.27 46.53
N LYS A 89 1.87 28.27 47.17
CA LYS A 89 0.78 27.31 46.90
C LYS A 89 0.15 27.54 45.53
N PRO A 90 -0.30 26.47 44.85
CA PRO A 90 -0.92 26.60 43.54
C PRO A 90 -2.19 27.45 43.60
N LYS A 91 -2.55 28.06 42.47
CA LYS A 91 -3.88 28.65 42.24
C LYS A 91 -4.77 27.62 41.56
N MET A 92 -6.08 27.76 41.67
CA MET A 92 -7.01 26.88 40.97
C MET A 92 -8.22 27.63 40.44
N VAL A 93 -8.67 27.28 39.23
CA VAL A 93 -9.89 27.82 38.64
C VAL A 93 -11.13 27.49 39.48
N ARG A 94 -12.14 28.36 39.50
CA ARG A 94 -13.35 28.21 40.33
C ARG A 94 -14.09 26.88 40.13
N ASN A 95 -14.09 26.33 38.93
CA ASN A 95 -14.70 25.03 38.61
C ASN A 95 -13.69 23.86 38.67
N GLY A 96 -12.53 24.07 39.27
CA GLY A 96 -11.45 23.10 39.34
C GLY A 96 -11.61 22.13 40.51
N PHE A 97 -10.98 20.97 40.36
CA PHE A 97 -10.97 19.92 41.37
C PHE A 97 -9.56 19.44 41.70
N MET A 98 -9.34 19.09 42.96
CA MET A 98 -8.17 18.34 43.41
C MET A 98 -8.62 16.99 43.99
N MET A 99 -7.86 15.93 43.73
CA MET A 99 -8.13 14.63 44.35
C MET A 99 -6.84 14.02 44.90
N ILE A 100 -6.92 13.52 46.14
CA ILE A 100 -5.82 12.84 46.82
C ILE A 100 -6.29 11.45 47.25
N HIS A 101 -5.46 10.43 47.01
CA HIS A 101 -5.70 9.04 47.39
C HIS A 101 -4.39 8.28 47.56
N ALA A 102 -4.44 7.07 48.11
CA ALA A 102 -3.29 6.19 48.26
C ALA A 102 -2.73 5.71 46.89
N PRO A 103 -1.43 5.38 46.80
CA PRO A 103 -0.89 4.78 45.59
C PRO A 103 -1.50 3.40 45.34
N SER A 104 -1.81 3.11 44.09
CA SER A 104 -2.30 1.82 43.63
C SER A 104 -1.34 1.19 42.62
N GLY A 105 -1.26 -0.13 42.61
CA GLY A 105 -0.48 -0.86 41.61
C GLY A 105 -0.87 -2.34 41.57
N SER A 106 -0.49 -3.01 40.49
CA SER A 106 -0.70 -4.45 40.30
C SER A 106 0.62 -5.20 40.45
N THR A 107 0.55 -6.49 40.74
CA THR A 107 1.70 -7.38 40.88
C THR A 107 1.32 -8.76 40.36
N TYR A 108 2.30 -9.49 39.84
CA TYR A 108 2.14 -10.84 39.30
C TYR A 108 3.34 -11.67 39.72
N GLY A 109 3.12 -12.88 40.22
CA GLY A 109 4.19 -13.74 40.70
C GLY A 109 3.78 -14.61 41.90
N GLY A 110 4.76 -15.06 42.67
CA GLY A 110 4.55 -15.83 43.88
C GLY A 110 4.18 -14.96 45.09
N ALA A 111 3.97 -15.60 46.25
CA ALA A 111 3.63 -14.90 47.50
C ALA A 111 4.63 -13.77 47.85
N LEU A 112 5.93 -14.01 47.65
CA LEU A 112 6.97 -13.02 47.93
C LEU A 112 6.87 -11.78 47.02
N ASP A 113 6.47 -11.93 45.75
CA ASP A 113 6.29 -10.81 44.82
C ASP A 113 5.12 -9.92 45.26
N HIS A 114 4.05 -10.53 45.78
CA HIS A 114 2.92 -9.82 46.35
C HIS A 114 3.30 -9.06 47.63
N GLU A 115 4.04 -9.70 48.54
CA GLU A 115 4.53 -9.07 49.77
C GLU A 115 5.47 -7.89 49.48
N ASN A 116 6.40 -8.06 48.53
CA ASN A 116 7.32 -7.00 48.12
C ASN A 116 6.58 -5.81 47.49
N ASN A 117 5.59 -6.06 46.63
CA ASN A 117 4.79 -4.99 46.04
C ASN A 117 3.95 -4.24 47.10
N ALA A 118 3.33 -4.96 48.04
CA ALA A 118 2.60 -4.34 49.14
C ALA A 118 3.52 -3.46 50.00
N LYS A 119 4.74 -3.93 50.29
CA LYS A 119 5.76 -3.16 51.00
C LYS A 119 6.16 -1.89 50.22
N LEU A 120 6.33 -1.99 48.91
CA LEU A 120 6.64 -0.84 48.04
C LEU A 120 5.51 0.20 48.08
N LEU A 121 4.25 -0.21 47.89
CA LEU A 121 3.10 0.69 47.92
C LEU A 121 2.99 1.42 49.27
N ARG A 122 3.21 0.73 50.40
CA ARG A 122 3.25 1.37 51.72
C ARG A 122 4.40 2.35 51.88
N SER A 123 5.57 2.05 51.30
CA SER A 123 6.71 2.98 51.30
C SER A 123 6.39 4.26 50.52
N ILE A 124 5.75 4.11 49.36
CA ILE A 124 5.28 5.23 48.53
C ILE A 124 4.26 6.05 49.31
N GLU A 125 3.21 5.42 49.85
CA GLU A 125 2.15 6.09 50.62
C GLU A 125 2.72 6.94 51.75
N ASN A 126 3.63 6.36 52.55
CA ASN A 126 4.31 7.06 53.64
C ASN A 126 5.11 8.29 53.15
N THR A 127 5.73 8.18 51.98
CA THR A 127 6.46 9.28 51.34
C THR A 127 5.50 10.39 50.91
N LEU A 128 4.38 10.05 50.26
CA LEU A 128 3.37 11.03 49.85
C LEU A 128 2.74 11.74 51.06
N VAL A 129 2.43 11.01 52.13
CA VAL A 129 1.95 11.55 53.41
C VAL A 129 2.97 12.52 54.02
N GLN A 130 4.26 12.16 54.03
CA GLN A 130 5.33 13.05 54.50
C GLN A 130 5.41 14.33 53.65
N THR A 131 5.33 14.21 52.32
CA THR A 131 5.35 15.32 51.38
C THR A 131 4.20 16.29 51.64
N LEU A 132 2.97 15.79 51.71
CA LEU A 132 1.77 16.60 52.00
C LEU A 132 1.84 17.24 53.38
N SER A 133 2.20 16.48 54.41
CA SER A 133 2.37 16.98 55.78
C SER A 133 3.38 18.13 55.82
N SER A 134 4.50 17.98 55.10
CA SER A 134 5.56 18.98 55.05
C SER A 134 5.20 20.20 54.21
N SER A 135 4.39 20.03 53.18
CA SER A 135 3.96 21.13 52.31
C SER A 135 2.84 21.94 52.95
N LEU A 136 1.91 21.31 53.64
CA LEU A 136 0.75 21.96 54.27
C LEU A 136 1.02 22.39 55.71
N SER A 137 2.17 22.03 56.28
CA SER A 137 2.47 22.18 57.71
C SER A 137 1.38 21.56 58.62
N LYS A 138 0.76 20.47 58.15
CA LYS A 138 -0.26 19.71 58.89
C LYS A 138 0.34 18.42 59.45
N PRO A 139 -0.12 17.91 60.61
CA PRO A 139 0.36 16.64 61.15
C PRO A 139 0.16 15.47 60.16
N LYS A 140 1.10 14.53 60.11
CA LYS A 140 0.98 13.32 59.26
C LYS A 140 -0.34 12.60 59.43
N ALA A 141 -0.80 12.45 60.68
CA ALA A 141 -2.06 11.78 61.00
C ALA A 141 -3.30 12.51 60.44
N TYR A 142 -3.20 13.81 60.15
CA TYR A 142 -4.27 14.56 59.52
C TYR A 142 -4.33 14.23 58.02
N VAL A 143 -3.21 14.39 57.31
CA VAL A 143 -3.15 14.17 55.85
C VAL A 143 -3.24 12.68 55.47
N ALA A 144 -2.85 11.76 56.36
CA ALA A 144 -2.99 10.32 56.16
C ALA A 144 -4.46 9.88 55.99
N LYS A 145 -5.43 10.67 56.49
CA LYS A 145 -6.85 10.39 56.27
C LYS A 145 -7.23 10.46 54.79
N TRP A 146 -6.51 11.27 54.00
CA TRP A 146 -6.72 11.37 52.56
C TRP A 146 -6.13 10.20 51.76
N MET A 147 -5.45 9.26 52.42
CA MET A 147 -4.99 8.01 51.81
C MET A 147 -6.04 6.90 51.91
N VAL A 148 -7.23 7.19 52.46
CA VAL A 148 -8.35 6.25 52.53
C VAL A 148 -9.40 6.63 51.50
N GLY A 149 -9.48 5.85 50.42
CA GLY A 149 -10.35 6.12 49.28
C GLY A 149 -9.97 7.39 48.51
N ASP A 150 -10.86 7.82 47.62
CA ASP A 150 -10.68 9.01 46.80
C ASP A 150 -11.22 10.24 47.55
N ASN A 151 -10.34 11.16 47.92
CA ASN A 151 -10.70 12.39 48.62
C ASN A 151 -10.69 13.55 47.63
N TRP A 152 -11.88 13.99 47.24
CA TRP A 152 -12.11 15.09 46.31
C TRP A 152 -12.29 16.42 47.06
N PHE A 153 -11.71 17.47 46.49
CA PHE A 153 -11.83 18.84 46.96
C PHE A 153 -12.22 19.72 45.77
N ASP A 154 -13.35 20.41 45.87
CA ASP A 154 -13.62 21.53 44.98
C ASP A 154 -12.70 22.73 45.29
N ALA A 155 -12.84 23.84 44.55
CA ALA A 155 -11.99 24.99 44.74
C ALA A 155 -12.08 25.65 46.12
N GLU A 156 -13.27 25.70 46.71
CA GLU A 156 -13.51 26.27 48.04
C GLU A 156 -12.95 25.36 49.14
N GLU A 157 -13.18 24.05 49.02
CA GLU A 157 -12.65 23.03 49.93
C GLU A 157 -11.11 22.99 49.87
N ALA A 158 -10.53 23.04 48.67
CA ALA A 158 -9.09 23.06 48.50
C ALA A 158 -8.46 24.33 49.11
N LEU A 159 -9.10 25.49 48.97
CA LEU A 159 -8.64 26.74 49.59
C LEU A 159 -8.68 26.63 51.12
N LYS A 160 -9.81 26.14 51.66
CA LYS A 160 -10.00 25.93 53.10
C LYS A 160 -8.99 24.94 53.68
N GLU A 161 -8.66 23.90 52.93
CA GLU A 161 -7.66 22.90 53.33
C GLU A 161 -6.21 23.38 53.19
N GLY A 162 -5.98 24.55 52.58
CA GLY A 162 -4.66 25.13 52.33
C GLY A 162 -3.90 24.44 51.20
N LEU A 163 -4.60 23.68 50.36
CA LEU A 163 -4.06 23.02 49.17
C LEU A 163 -3.78 24.03 48.05
N ILE A 164 -4.52 25.12 48.00
CA ILE A 164 -4.33 26.24 47.06
C ILE A 164 -4.19 27.56 47.82
N SER A 165 -3.62 28.57 47.16
CA SER A 165 -3.52 29.95 47.69
C SER A 165 -4.69 30.83 47.30
N GLU A 166 -5.26 30.61 46.11
CA GLU A 166 -6.22 31.52 45.48
C GLU A 166 -7.13 30.76 44.53
N ILE A 167 -8.42 31.13 44.54
CA ILE A 167 -9.39 30.73 43.52
C ILE A 167 -9.42 31.81 42.45
N ILE A 168 -9.17 31.42 41.20
CA ILE A 168 -9.15 32.32 40.05
C ILE A 168 -10.36 32.08 39.15
N ASP A 169 -10.67 33.07 38.29
CA ASP A 169 -11.71 32.93 37.27
C ASP A 169 -11.32 31.90 36.20
N ALA A 170 -12.26 31.63 35.27
CA ALA A 170 -12.06 30.65 34.22
C ALA A 170 -10.77 30.93 33.42
N GLU A 171 -9.83 30.01 33.51
CA GLU A 171 -8.59 30.02 32.76
C GLU A 171 -8.48 28.71 31.99
N SER A 172 -8.39 28.82 30.67
CA SER A 172 -8.05 27.72 29.80
C SER A 172 -7.38 28.33 28.58
N GLU A 173 -6.21 27.81 28.21
CA GLU A 173 -5.65 28.19 26.93
C GLU A 173 -6.38 27.47 25.81
N THR A 174 -6.67 28.20 24.74
CA THR A 174 -7.16 27.55 23.52
C THR A 174 -6.03 26.66 23.04
N LEU A 175 -6.18 25.36 23.26
CA LEU A 175 -5.42 24.35 22.56
C LEU A 175 -5.80 24.48 21.08
N THR A 176 -5.18 25.41 20.35
CA THR A 176 -4.99 25.19 18.93
C THR A 176 -4.05 24.01 18.85
N ALA A 177 -4.62 22.80 18.84
CA ALA A 177 -3.97 21.67 18.26
C ALA A 177 -3.55 22.14 16.86
N SER A 178 -2.26 22.43 16.65
CA SER A 178 -1.77 22.57 15.29
C SER A 178 -2.10 21.23 14.65
N LEU A 179 -3.09 21.19 13.77
CA LEU A 179 -3.43 20.01 12.98
C LEU A 179 -2.40 19.79 11.87
N ASN A 180 -1.33 20.61 11.83
CA ASN A 180 -0.27 20.50 10.86
C ASN A 180 0.66 19.34 11.25
N PRO A 181 0.62 18.20 10.54
CA PRO A 181 1.44 17.03 10.86
C PRO A 181 2.94 17.32 10.77
N LYS A 182 3.32 18.36 10.03
CA LYS A 182 4.73 18.78 9.87
C LYS A 182 5.26 19.51 11.10
N GLU A 183 4.39 20.11 11.91
CA GLU A 183 4.76 20.86 13.12
C GLU A 183 4.64 20.00 14.38
N LEU A 184 3.72 19.04 14.41
CA LEU A 184 3.48 18.13 15.54
C LEU A 184 4.65 17.17 15.85
N GLY A 185 5.51 16.91 14.86
CA GLY A 185 6.51 15.84 14.96
C GLY A 185 5.87 14.44 15.09
N ALA A 186 6.69 13.40 15.13
CA ALA A 186 6.21 12.01 15.19
C ALA A 186 5.43 11.72 16.49
N GLU A 187 5.86 12.31 17.60
CA GLU A 187 5.27 12.11 18.91
C GLU A 187 3.93 12.85 19.07
N GLY A 188 3.83 14.10 18.64
CA GLY A 188 2.56 14.83 18.61
C GLY A 188 1.53 14.15 17.71
N MET A 189 1.96 13.61 16.57
CA MET A 189 1.12 12.81 15.68
C MET A 189 0.65 11.51 16.35
N TYR A 190 1.53 10.83 17.09
CA TYR A 190 1.16 9.64 17.85
C TYR A 190 0.14 9.95 18.96
N TYR A 191 0.29 11.06 19.68
CA TYR A 191 -0.69 11.45 20.70
C TYR A 191 -2.05 11.83 20.11
N GLN A 192 -2.09 12.51 18.96
CA GLN A 192 -3.37 12.75 18.27
C GLN A 192 -4.00 11.45 17.77
N PHE A 193 -3.19 10.55 17.21
CA PHE A 193 -3.67 9.25 16.78
C PHE A 193 -4.24 8.45 17.95
N THR A 194 -3.51 8.34 19.07
CA THR A 194 -3.97 7.61 20.26
C THR A 194 -5.19 8.25 20.92
N ALA A 195 -5.32 9.58 20.92
CA ALA A 195 -6.52 10.26 21.40
C ALA A 195 -7.76 9.97 20.53
N LEU A 196 -7.57 9.69 19.23
CA LEU A 196 -8.63 9.24 18.32
C LEU A 196 -8.92 7.74 18.45
N VAL A 197 -7.97 6.94 18.96
CA VAL A 197 -8.17 5.53 19.27
C VAL A 197 -8.94 5.42 20.58
N ASN A 198 -10.26 5.25 20.45
CA ASN A 198 -11.18 5.08 21.57
C ASN A 198 -10.78 3.86 22.44
N PRO A 199 -10.40 4.03 23.72
CA PRO A 199 -9.98 2.92 24.58
C PRO A 199 -11.10 1.92 24.89
N GLU A 200 -12.37 2.27 24.65
CA GLU A 200 -13.48 1.30 24.78
C GLU A 200 -13.42 0.15 23.77
N ASN A 201 -12.70 0.33 22.64
CA ASN A 201 -12.52 -0.73 21.65
C ASN A 201 -11.23 -1.54 21.83
N SER A 202 -10.36 -1.17 22.76
CA SER A 202 -9.31 -2.08 23.23
C SER A 202 -9.91 -3.09 24.21
N LYS A 203 -10.72 -4.02 23.70
CA LYS A 203 -10.79 -5.34 24.32
C LYS A 203 -9.39 -5.92 24.19
N ILE A 204 -8.55 -5.71 25.20
CA ILE A 204 -7.31 -6.47 25.34
C ILE A 204 -7.77 -7.93 25.31
N ASN A 205 -7.42 -8.62 24.22
CA ASN A 205 -7.70 -10.03 24.11
C ASN A 205 -6.76 -10.75 25.10
N LEU A 206 -7.25 -10.92 26.33
CA LEU A 206 -6.59 -11.66 27.39
C LEU A 206 -6.77 -13.17 27.21
N ASP A 207 -7.33 -13.62 26.09
CA ASP A 207 -7.42 -15.03 25.76
C ASP A 207 -6.01 -15.53 25.41
N THR A 208 -5.32 -16.03 26.43
CA THR A 208 -3.98 -16.60 26.33
C THR A 208 -3.98 -18.01 25.75
N ASP A 209 -5.17 -18.61 25.51
CA ASP A 209 -5.32 -19.95 24.98
C ASP A 209 -5.97 -19.96 23.58
N MET A 210 -5.14 -19.71 22.57
CA MET A 210 -5.55 -19.74 21.17
C MET A 210 -5.76 -21.15 20.61
N LYS A 211 -5.51 -22.23 21.39
CA LYS A 211 -5.51 -23.60 20.86
C LYS A 211 -6.89 -24.04 20.41
N LYS A 212 -7.92 -23.77 21.21
CA LYS A 212 -9.30 -24.17 20.89
C LYS A 212 -9.84 -23.44 19.65
N PRO A 213 -9.72 -22.10 19.52
CA PRO A 213 -10.05 -21.41 18.28
C PRO A 213 -9.28 -21.93 17.06
N LEU A 214 -8.00 -22.26 17.19
CA LEU A 214 -7.18 -22.77 16.09
C LEU A 214 -7.62 -24.17 15.63
N ILE A 215 -7.91 -25.07 16.58
CA ILE A 215 -8.42 -26.42 16.30
C ILE A 215 -9.75 -26.34 15.55
N GLU A 216 -10.67 -25.50 16.02
CA GLU A 216 -11.98 -25.31 15.39
C GLU A 216 -11.88 -24.66 14.00
N ALA A 217 -11.11 -23.57 13.88
CA ALA A 217 -11.00 -22.81 12.63
C ALA A 217 -10.31 -23.60 11.50
N LEU A 218 -9.32 -24.43 11.84
CA LEU A 218 -8.55 -25.20 10.87
C LEU A 218 -9.00 -26.66 10.77
N GLY A 219 -9.96 -27.09 11.60
CA GLY A 219 -10.46 -28.46 11.65
C GLY A 219 -9.35 -29.46 11.96
N LEU A 220 -8.44 -29.13 12.88
CA LEU A 220 -7.27 -29.96 13.18
C LEU A 220 -7.72 -31.27 13.83
N GLN A 221 -7.22 -32.41 13.32
CA GLN A 221 -7.54 -33.74 13.83
C GLN A 221 -6.40 -34.31 14.66
N GLY A 222 -6.74 -35.03 15.74
CA GLY A 222 -5.75 -35.70 16.61
C GLY A 222 -5.12 -34.80 17.68
N VAL A 223 -5.64 -33.59 17.87
CA VAL A 223 -5.20 -32.64 18.91
C VAL A 223 -6.42 -32.04 19.63
N THR A 224 -6.23 -31.66 20.90
CA THR A 224 -7.23 -31.01 21.76
C THR A 224 -6.63 -29.73 22.40
N ALA A 225 -7.44 -28.93 23.11
CA ALA A 225 -6.96 -27.71 23.77
C ALA A 225 -5.84 -27.98 24.81
N GLU A 226 -5.81 -29.20 25.34
CA GLU A 226 -4.90 -29.72 26.34
C GLU A 226 -3.62 -30.30 25.72
N SER A 227 -3.56 -30.37 24.38
CA SER A 227 -2.36 -30.80 23.68
C SER A 227 -1.23 -29.77 23.83
N SER A 228 0.01 -30.24 23.75
CA SER A 228 1.18 -29.36 23.80
C SER A 228 1.22 -28.42 22.60
N ASP A 229 1.80 -27.23 22.77
CA ASP A 229 1.92 -26.22 21.72
C ASP A 229 2.61 -26.79 20.48
N THR A 230 3.63 -27.64 20.68
CA THR A 230 4.32 -28.36 19.61
C THR A 230 3.37 -29.26 18.82
N ALA A 231 2.48 -30.00 19.49
CA ALA A 231 1.52 -30.88 18.81
C ALA A 231 0.50 -30.07 17.99
N ILE A 232 0.08 -28.91 18.49
CA ILE A 232 -0.80 -27.99 17.74
C ILE A 232 -0.08 -27.43 16.51
N ILE A 233 1.16 -26.98 16.65
CA ILE A 233 1.97 -26.46 15.55
C ILE A 233 2.18 -27.53 14.46
N ASP A 234 2.48 -28.76 14.85
CA ASP A 234 2.68 -29.86 13.90
C ASP A 234 1.38 -30.23 13.18
N ALA A 235 0.23 -30.21 13.87
CA ALA A 235 -1.08 -30.41 13.25
C ALA A 235 -1.42 -29.31 12.23
N VAL A 236 -1.11 -28.04 12.55
CA VAL A 236 -1.25 -26.92 11.61
C VAL A 236 -0.35 -27.11 10.39
N ARG A 237 0.92 -27.48 10.60
CA ARG A 237 1.86 -27.71 9.48
C ARG A 237 1.32 -28.79 8.54
N LYS A 238 0.88 -29.92 9.09
CA LYS A 238 0.30 -31.03 8.34
C LYS A 238 -0.96 -30.64 7.55
N HIS A 239 -1.82 -29.79 8.12
CA HIS A 239 -3.00 -29.26 7.41
C HIS A 239 -2.62 -28.53 6.12
N TYR A 240 -1.57 -27.72 6.16
CA TYR A 240 -1.12 -26.96 5.00
C TYR A 240 -0.26 -27.79 4.05
N GLU A 241 0.56 -28.72 4.53
CA GLU A 241 1.34 -29.64 3.68
C GLU A 241 0.46 -30.42 2.71
N GLY A 242 -0.70 -30.93 3.17
CA GLY A 242 -1.65 -31.63 2.30
C GLY A 242 -2.24 -30.74 1.20
N LYS A 243 -2.50 -29.45 1.50
CA LYS A 243 -2.97 -28.47 0.51
C LYS A 243 -1.87 -28.10 -0.49
N THR A 244 -0.65 -27.89 -0.01
CA THR A 244 0.51 -27.57 -0.85
C THR A 244 0.80 -28.69 -1.84
N SER A 245 0.82 -29.95 -1.39
CA SER A 245 1.07 -31.09 -2.28
C SER A 245 0.00 -31.25 -3.38
N LYS A 246 -1.26 -30.98 -3.06
CA LYS A 246 -2.35 -30.96 -4.06
C LYS A 246 -2.15 -29.83 -5.07
N LEU A 247 -1.86 -28.62 -4.61
CA LEU A 247 -1.60 -27.47 -5.48
C LEU A 247 -0.40 -27.69 -6.41
N GLU A 248 0.66 -28.33 -5.92
CA GLU A 248 1.82 -28.69 -6.74
C GLU A 248 1.47 -29.71 -7.82
N THR A 249 0.63 -30.69 -7.49
CA THR A 249 0.14 -31.70 -8.44
C THR A 249 -0.74 -31.06 -9.51
N ASP A 250 -1.70 -30.23 -9.10
CA ASP A 250 -2.61 -29.51 -10.00
C ASP A 250 -1.82 -28.57 -10.94
N LEU A 251 -0.79 -27.88 -10.42
CA LEU A 251 0.10 -27.02 -11.20
C LEU A 251 0.92 -27.83 -12.22
N ALA A 252 1.43 -29.00 -11.85
CA ALA A 252 2.16 -29.87 -12.76
C ALA A 252 1.27 -30.39 -13.90
N GLU A 253 0.02 -30.78 -13.59
CA GLU A 253 -0.95 -31.21 -14.59
C GLU A 253 -1.35 -30.07 -15.53
N ALA A 254 -1.57 -28.86 -14.99
CA ALA A 254 -1.88 -27.68 -15.78
C ALA A 254 -0.74 -27.32 -16.77
N LYS A 255 0.52 -27.36 -16.31
CA LYS A 255 1.70 -27.12 -17.16
C LYS A 255 1.82 -28.16 -18.27
N LYS A 256 1.52 -29.43 -17.98
CA LYS A 256 1.52 -30.49 -18.99
C LYS A 256 0.47 -30.23 -20.07
N LYS A 257 -0.77 -29.92 -19.67
CA LYS A 257 -1.85 -29.58 -20.61
C LYS A 257 -1.53 -28.35 -21.46
N GLN A 258 -0.92 -27.32 -20.86
CA GLN A 258 -0.46 -26.13 -21.57
C GLN A 258 0.55 -26.50 -22.66
N LYS A 259 1.59 -27.27 -22.32
CA LYS A 259 2.61 -27.70 -23.28
C LYS A 259 2.02 -28.53 -24.42
N GLU A 260 1.14 -29.48 -24.12
CA GLU A 260 0.46 -30.29 -25.14
C GLU A 260 -0.40 -29.44 -26.09
N ALA A 261 -1.02 -28.37 -25.58
CA ALA A 261 -1.78 -27.42 -26.40
C ALA A 261 -0.87 -26.55 -27.27
N GLU A 262 0.25 -26.05 -26.72
CA GLU A 262 1.27 -25.29 -27.45
C GLU A 262 1.89 -26.11 -28.58
N ASP A 263 2.25 -27.38 -28.31
CA ASP A 263 2.81 -28.30 -29.31
C ASP A 263 1.80 -28.55 -30.45
N LYS A 264 0.53 -28.84 -30.13
CA LYS A 264 -0.55 -29.02 -31.13
C LYS A 264 -0.78 -27.76 -31.96
N LEU A 265 -0.77 -26.58 -31.33
CA LEU A 265 -0.93 -25.31 -32.02
C LEU A 265 0.25 -25.05 -32.97
N GLY A 266 1.47 -25.38 -32.54
CA GLY A 266 2.67 -25.31 -33.37
C GLY A 266 2.61 -26.24 -34.58
N GLU A 267 2.15 -27.48 -34.40
CA GLU A 267 1.94 -28.43 -35.51
C GLU A 267 0.88 -27.94 -36.50
N GLN A 268 -0.26 -27.44 -36.00
CA GLN A 268 -1.31 -26.85 -36.84
C GLN A 268 -0.80 -25.62 -37.61
N GLY A 269 -0.01 -24.76 -36.96
CA GLY A 269 0.62 -23.60 -37.58
C GLY A 269 1.55 -24.00 -38.73
N LYS A 270 2.42 -25.00 -38.51
CA LYS A 270 3.31 -25.54 -39.56
C LYS A 270 2.51 -26.11 -40.73
N ALA A 271 1.51 -26.95 -40.47
CA ALA A 271 0.68 -27.53 -41.51
C ALA A 271 -0.05 -26.47 -42.35
N ALA A 272 -0.55 -25.41 -41.70
CA ALA A 272 -1.20 -24.29 -42.38
C ALA A 272 -0.22 -23.46 -43.23
N ILE A 273 0.99 -23.21 -42.73
CA ILE A 273 2.08 -22.56 -43.50
C ILE A 273 2.42 -23.39 -44.74
N THR A 274 2.60 -24.71 -44.59
CA THR A 274 2.87 -25.60 -45.73
C THR A 274 1.76 -25.54 -46.77
N ALA A 275 0.49 -25.58 -46.35
CA ALA A 275 -0.65 -25.51 -47.26
C ALA A 275 -0.70 -24.18 -48.04
N VAL A 276 -0.43 -23.05 -47.37
CA VAL A 276 -0.35 -21.72 -48.00
C VAL A 276 0.78 -21.66 -49.03
N LEU A 277 1.95 -22.21 -48.71
CA LEU A 277 3.10 -22.23 -49.62
C LEU A 277 2.84 -23.11 -50.84
N GLU A 278 2.25 -24.30 -50.67
CA GLU A 278 1.88 -25.18 -51.79
C GLU A 278 0.86 -24.51 -52.72
N GLN A 279 -0.13 -23.80 -52.17
CA GLN A 279 -1.07 -23.04 -52.96
C GLN A 279 -0.39 -21.88 -53.70
N ALA A 280 0.53 -21.15 -53.05
CA ALA A 280 1.28 -20.06 -53.68
C ALA A 280 2.21 -20.56 -54.81
N LYS A 281 2.79 -21.76 -54.68
CA LYS A 281 3.53 -22.42 -55.77
C LYS A 281 2.62 -22.74 -56.94
N LYS A 282 1.44 -23.32 -56.67
CA LYS A 282 0.44 -23.67 -57.69
C LYS A 282 -0.06 -22.44 -58.46
N ASP A 283 -0.22 -21.31 -57.76
CA ASP A 283 -0.61 -20.03 -58.34
C ASP A 283 0.55 -19.30 -59.04
N GLY A 284 1.74 -19.91 -59.05
CA GLY A 284 2.94 -19.38 -59.71
C GLY A 284 3.49 -18.11 -59.06
N LYS A 285 3.13 -17.85 -57.79
CA LYS A 285 3.60 -16.67 -57.03
C LYS A 285 5.01 -16.86 -56.50
N ILE A 286 5.41 -18.09 -56.19
CA ILE A 286 6.75 -18.40 -55.66
C ILE A 286 7.37 -19.58 -56.40
N THR A 287 8.70 -19.63 -56.47
CA THR A 287 9.44 -20.77 -57.03
C THR A 287 9.84 -21.79 -55.96
N ALA A 288 10.28 -22.98 -56.40
CA ALA A 288 10.82 -24.00 -55.49
C ALA A 288 12.02 -23.47 -54.67
N GLU A 289 12.88 -22.66 -55.29
CA GLU A 289 14.06 -22.05 -54.65
C GLU A 289 13.68 -21.00 -53.59
N GLN A 290 12.55 -20.31 -53.76
CA GLN A 290 12.07 -19.27 -52.84
C GLN A 290 11.27 -19.81 -51.66
N THR A 291 10.87 -21.08 -51.70
CA THR A 291 9.95 -21.68 -50.72
C THR A 291 10.50 -21.61 -49.30
N ALA A 292 11.79 -21.92 -49.12
CA ALA A 292 12.43 -21.89 -47.81
C ALA A 292 12.42 -20.48 -47.18
N THR A 293 12.56 -19.43 -48.00
CA THR A 293 12.50 -18.04 -47.53
C THR A 293 11.12 -17.68 -47.00
N TYR A 294 10.06 -18.06 -47.72
CA TYR A 294 8.69 -17.77 -47.30
C TYR A 294 8.23 -18.68 -46.14
N GLU A 295 8.73 -19.91 -46.05
CA GLU A 295 8.53 -20.78 -44.89
C GLU A 295 9.12 -20.18 -43.61
N ALA A 296 10.31 -19.58 -43.70
CA ALA A 296 10.90 -18.86 -42.57
C ALA A 296 10.04 -17.68 -42.13
N ILE A 297 9.45 -16.92 -43.07
CA ILE A 297 8.52 -15.82 -42.76
C ILE A 297 7.28 -16.34 -42.03
N GLY A 298 6.67 -17.43 -42.51
CA GLY A 298 5.52 -18.04 -41.84
C GLY A 298 5.84 -18.54 -40.44
N THR A 299 7.01 -19.14 -40.26
CA THR A 299 7.44 -19.73 -38.98
C THR A 299 7.81 -18.67 -37.94
N THR A 300 8.46 -17.57 -38.36
CA THR A 300 8.94 -16.52 -37.46
C THR A 300 7.91 -15.42 -37.23
N SER A 301 7.19 -15.01 -38.28
CA SER A 301 6.29 -13.85 -38.25
C SER A 301 4.80 -14.22 -38.29
N GLY A 302 4.49 -15.52 -38.34
CA GLY A 302 3.13 -16.04 -38.36
C GLY A 302 2.49 -16.07 -39.75
N ILE A 303 1.40 -16.82 -39.84
CA ILE A 303 0.69 -17.08 -41.10
C ILE A 303 0.05 -15.83 -41.72
N GLU A 304 -0.36 -14.85 -40.91
CA GLU A 304 -0.93 -13.59 -41.41
C GLU A 304 0.09 -12.73 -42.15
N ALA A 305 1.32 -12.64 -41.62
CA ALA A 305 2.42 -11.96 -42.26
C ALA A 305 2.80 -12.67 -43.57
N LEU A 306 2.87 -14.00 -43.55
CA LEU A 306 3.11 -14.80 -44.75
C LEU A 306 2.05 -14.55 -45.83
N ASN A 307 0.77 -14.60 -45.47
CA ASN A 307 -0.33 -14.32 -46.40
C ASN A 307 -0.25 -12.91 -46.99
N THR A 308 0.11 -11.91 -46.18
CA THR A 308 0.26 -10.52 -46.61
C THR A 308 1.36 -10.38 -47.67
N VAL A 309 2.52 -10.99 -47.43
CA VAL A 309 3.65 -10.93 -48.37
C VAL A 309 3.31 -11.69 -49.66
N LEU A 310 2.69 -12.87 -49.57
CA LEU A 310 2.31 -13.65 -50.75
C LEU A 310 1.17 -13.00 -51.57
N ALA A 311 0.31 -12.20 -50.93
CA ALA A 311 -0.73 -11.45 -51.63
C ALA A 311 -0.15 -10.34 -52.53
N ALA A 312 1.00 -9.76 -52.15
CA ALA A 312 1.67 -8.71 -52.92
C ALA A 312 2.40 -9.23 -54.18
N ILE A 313 2.57 -10.55 -54.32
CA ILE A 313 3.24 -11.14 -55.48
C ILE A 313 2.22 -11.40 -56.61
N PRO A 314 2.39 -10.79 -57.79
CA PRO A 314 1.51 -11.03 -58.93
C PRO A 314 1.68 -12.48 -59.44
N ALA A 315 0.57 -13.17 -59.70
CA ALA A 315 0.59 -14.53 -60.24
C ALA A 315 1.28 -14.59 -61.60
N ARG A 316 2.02 -15.68 -61.88
CA ARG A 316 2.63 -15.91 -63.20
C ARG A 316 1.52 -16.01 -64.25
N ARG A 317 1.50 -15.04 -65.16
CA ARG A 317 0.70 -15.10 -66.37
C ARG A 317 1.34 -16.14 -67.32
N PRO A 318 0.57 -17.08 -67.88
CA PRO A 318 1.11 -18.03 -68.84
C PRO A 318 1.74 -17.27 -70.01
N ILE A 319 2.85 -17.78 -70.57
CA ILE A 319 3.58 -17.14 -71.69
C ILE A 319 2.63 -16.80 -72.85
N THR A 320 1.56 -17.58 -73.06
CA THR A 320 0.48 -17.31 -74.02
C THR A 320 -0.22 -15.96 -73.83
N SER A 321 -0.29 -15.43 -72.60
CA SER A 321 -0.85 -14.11 -72.27
C SER A 321 0.20 -12.99 -72.14
N GLN A 322 1.48 -13.33 -72.24
CA GLN A 322 2.59 -12.37 -72.36
C GLN A 322 3.03 -12.16 -73.81
N ILE A 323 2.67 -13.09 -74.71
CA ILE A 323 2.85 -12.96 -76.16
C ILE A 323 1.89 -11.93 -76.78
N SER A 324 0.77 -11.61 -76.13
CA SER A 324 -0.24 -10.68 -76.70
C SER A 324 0.13 -9.20 -76.63
N ASN A 325 1.31 -8.80 -76.14
CA ASN A 325 1.75 -7.40 -76.12
C ASN A 325 3.21 -7.17 -76.56
N ALA A 326 3.82 -8.15 -77.24
CA ALA A 326 4.99 -7.95 -78.08
C ALA A 326 4.60 -8.25 -79.53
N GLY A 327 3.76 -7.38 -80.10
CA GLY A 327 3.49 -7.38 -81.53
C GLY A 327 4.77 -7.05 -82.30
N GLY A 328 5.30 -8.07 -82.97
CA GLY A 328 6.50 -7.99 -83.79
C GLY A 328 6.51 -9.02 -84.92
N ASN A 329 5.38 -9.11 -85.63
CA ASN A 329 5.32 -9.34 -87.08
C ASN A 329 5.74 -10.73 -87.63
N ALA A 330 4.76 -11.61 -87.92
CA ALA A 330 4.66 -12.37 -89.18
C ALA A 330 3.52 -13.41 -89.13
N GLY A 331 2.69 -13.44 -90.18
CA GLY A 331 2.00 -14.66 -90.62
C GLY A 331 0.58 -14.89 -90.10
N ASN A 332 -0.34 -13.95 -90.27
CA ASN A 332 -1.76 -14.31 -90.40
C ASN A 332 -2.38 -13.41 -91.46
N ALA A 333 -2.87 -14.00 -92.55
CA ALA A 333 -3.70 -13.31 -93.52
C ALA A 333 -4.87 -12.63 -92.75
N PRO A 334 -5.04 -11.30 -92.83
CA PRO A 334 -6.06 -10.62 -92.05
C PRO A 334 -7.45 -10.98 -92.56
N VAL A 335 -8.29 -11.43 -91.63
CA VAL A 335 -9.73 -11.66 -91.79
C VAL A 335 -10.37 -10.42 -92.43
N GLY A 336 -11.21 -10.62 -93.46
CA GLY A 336 -11.93 -9.53 -94.16
C GLY A 336 -11.40 -9.16 -95.56
N ARG A 337 -10.44 -9.92 -96.10
CA ARG A 337 -9.86 -9.71 -97.45
C ARG A 337 -10.33 -10.70 -98.51
N GLU A 338 -11.20 -11.63 -98.13
CA GLU A 338 -11.72 -12.71 -99.00
C GLU A 338 -12.54 -12.19 -100.20
N THR A 339 -13.01 -10.95 -100.14
CA THR A 339 -13.84 -10.31 -101.18
C THR A 339 -13.09 -9.23 -101.98
N TRP A 340 -11.77 -9.10 -101.80
CA TRP A 340 -10.99 -8.07 -102.48
C TRP A 340 -10.63 -8.50 -103.90
N ASP A 341 -10.81 -7.58 -104.86
CA ASP A 341 -10.34 -7.73 -106.22
C ASP A 341 -8.86 -7.32 -106.36
N TRP A 342 -8.28 -7.59 -107.53
CA TRP A 342 -6.87 -7.33 -107.81
C TRP A 342 -6.47 -5.87 -107.59
N ASP A 343 -7.31 -4.91 -108.00
CA ASP A 343 -6.99 -3.48 -107.87
C ASP A 343 -7.02 -3.01 -106.42
N LYS A 344 -7.98 -3.50 -105.63
CA LYS A 344 -8.05 -3.21 -104.21
C LYS A 344 -6.86 -3.81 -103.47
N TRP A 345 -6.41 -5.01 -103.84
CA TRP A 345 -5.19 -5.61 -103.29
C TRP A 345 -3.93 -4.78 -103.58
N GLN A 346 -3.72 -4.34 -104.83
CA GLN A 346 -2.54 -3.53 -105.18
C GLN A 346 -2.52 -2.16 -104.49
N LYS A 347 -3.70 -1.58 -104.22
CA LYS A 347 -3.82 -0.25 -103.60
C LYS A 347 -3.71 -0.30 -102.08
N GLU A 348 -4.45 -1.20 -101.44
CA GLU A 348 -4.62 -1.22 -99.99
C GLU A 348 -3.54 -2.05 -99.29
N ASP A 349 -3.03 -3.12 -99.91
CA ASP A 349 -1.95 -3.93 -99.34
C ASP A 349 -1.08 -4.63 -100.41
N PRO A 350 -0.23 -3.88 -101.14
CA PRO A 350 0.63 -4.46 -102.18
C PRO A 350 1.65 -5.47 -101.65
N LYS A 351 2.08 -5.36 -100.38
CA LYS A 351 3.03 -6.29 -99.77
C LYS A 351 2.34 -7.60 -99.37
N GLY A 352 1.14 -7.52 -98.80
CA GLY A 352 0.30 -8.69 -98.54
C GLY A 352 -0.10 -9.40 -99.83
N PHE A 353 -0.30 -8.65 -100.92
CA PHE A 353 -0.62 -9.22 -102.22
C PHE A 353 0.55 -9.99 -102.85
N GLU A 354 1.79 -9.51 -102.69
CA GLU A 354 2.97 -10.26 -103.11
C GLU A 354 3.17 -11.52 -102.24
N ALA A 355 2.91 -11.44 -100.93
CA ALA A 355 2.94 -12.60 -100.05
C ALA A 355 1.90 -13.66 -100.43
N LEU A 356 0.69 -13.23 -100.82
CA LEU A 356 -0.37 -14.12 -101.32
C LEU A 356 0.10 -14.96 -102.52
N SER A 357 0.90 -14.40 -103.43
CA SER A 357 1.45 -15.15 -104.57
C SER A 357 2.37 -16.31 -104.18
N LYS A 358 2.98 -16.23 -102.98
CA LYS A 358 3.93 -17.23 -102.45
C LYS A 358 3.26 -18.19 -101.47
N GLU A 359 2.33 -17.70 -100.66
CA GLU A 359 1.67 -18.44 -99.59
C GLU A 359 0.40 -19.17 -100.06
N ASN A 360 -0.36 -18.58 -100.99
CA ASN A 360 -1.54 -19.20 -101.60
C ASN A 360 -1.62 -18.90 -103.12
N PRO A 361 -0.83 -19.63 -103.93
CA PRO A 361 -0.72 -19.39 -105.37
C PRO A 361 -2.03 -19.57 -106.14
N GLU A 362 -2.94 -20.43 -105.67
CA GLU A 362 -4.23 -20.69 -106.32
C GLU A 362 -5.16 -19.48 -106.22
N ALA A 363 -5.29 -18.89 -105.03
CA ALA A 363 -6.08 -17.67 -104.82
C ALA A 363 -5.51 -16.48 -105.60
N TRP A 364 -4.18 -16.35 -105.65
CA TRP A 364 -3.52 -15.32 -106.45
C TRP A 364 -3.75 -15.51 -107.95
N THR A 365 -3.68 -16.75 -108.45
CA THR A 365 -3.93 -17.07 -109.87
C THR A 365 -5.39 -16.80 -110.25
N ALA A 366 -6.35 -17.10 -109.38
CA ALA A 366 -7.77 -16.78 -109.61
C ALA A 366 -8.01 -15.27 -109.76
N LEU A 367 -7.35 -14.44 -108.93
CA LEU A 367 -7.40 -12.98 -109.04
C LEU A 367 -6.69 -12.47 -110.30
N TYR A 368 -5.57 -13.07 -110.68
CA TYR A 368 -4.83 -12.73 -111.92
C TYR A 368 -5.69 -13.00 -113.15
N ASP A 369 -6.29 -14.19 -113.20
CA ASP A 369 -7.13 -14.61 -114.32
C ASP A 369 -8.39 -13.75 -114.40
N GLN A 370 -9.03 -13.42 -113.27
CA GLN A 370 -10.19 -12.51 -113.25
C GLN A 370 -9.88 -11.11 -113.85
N LYS A 371 -8.66 -10.58 -113.66
CA LYS A 371 -8.29 -9.26 -114.17
C LYS A 371 -7.73 -9.26 -115.58
N TYR A 372 -6.91 -10.25 -115.93
CA TYR A 372 -6.08 -10.22 -117.14
C TYR A 372 -6.39 -11.32 -118.16
N LYS A 373 -7.17 -12.35 -117.81
CA LYS A 373 -7.69 -13.33 -118.77
C LYS A 373 -9.19 -13.11 -118.96
N LYS A 374 -9.55 -12.52 -120.09
CA LYS A 374 -10.91 -12.64 -120.63
C LYS A 374 -11.13 -14.00 -121.26
#